data_AF-A0A9Q1C1I1-F1
#
_entry.id   AF-A0A9Q1C1I1-F1
#
_cell.length_a   1.000
_cell.length_b   1.000
_cell.length_c   1.000
_cell.angle_alpha   90.00
_cell.angle_beta   90.00
_cell.angle_gamma   90.00
#
_symmetry.space_group_name_H-M   'P 1'
#
loop_
_entity.id
_entity.type
_entity.pdbx_description
1 polymer ?
#
loop_
_entity_poly.entity_id
_entity_poly.type
_entity_poly.pdbx_seq_one_letter_code
_entity_poly.pdbx_strand_id
1 'polypeptide(L)'
;MSEEQLAWRRTWKPDIGSCPWITFTIHGKKYLFKSHFLTDSLTVLIFDGQQVWTEHSNASDVQRKLKLYNPNVEAPVSKVLQHLKECFQYNSTKGQFDVQYSNDKLRLQLSSHLTGGVPFKWRFEGSKSSEETLSEQVTVPLLCMVTELLQREKALVTLLKRKDAEIEDMKAGGAKVSRKYLETTPFNHKGFQQERVLSKAFQENVAKHGENCFEDEGQSLYKEIMITSAWLKRPLPENEAALEGIADTQPVDDVNPNEQQSPSWANKVPPSLLTANANSAGSSPAGSRHSSPRKVLSPGKLEEQETELMRREALERKLDEEKQKQQNKPKKKKKKLF
;
A
#
# COMPACT_ATOMS: atom_id res chain seq x y z
N MET A 1 -12.15 -2.23 -6.94
CA MET A 1 -11.45 -0.93 -6.99
C MET A 1 -11.82 -0.26 -8.31
N SER A 2 -12.28 1.00 -8.30
CA SER A 2 -12.65 1.67 -9.55
C SER A 2 -11.42 2.04 -10.39
N GLU A 3 -11.60 2.18 -11.70
CA GLU A 3 -10.52 2.60 -12.61
C GLU A 3 -9.99 3.99 -12.27
N GLU A 4 -10.87 4.89 -11.85
CA GLU A 4 -10.54 6.25 -11.37
C GLU A 4 -9.58 6.20 -10.16
N GLN A 5 -9.86 5.33 -9.18
CA GLN A 5 -9.02 5.17 -7.99
C GLN A 5 -7.63 4.62 -8.35
N LEU A 6 -7.55 3.70 -9.30
CA LEU A 6 -6.29 3.17 -9.80
C LEU A 6 -5.47 4.24 -10.54
N ALA A 7 -6.13 5.07 -11.35
CA ALA A 7 -5.48 6.17 -12.06
C ALA A 7 -4.91 7.21 -11.08
N TRP A 8 -5.69 7.61 -10.06
CA TRP A 8 -5.21 8.54 -9.03
C TRP A 8 -4.05 7.95 -8.22
N ARG A 9 -4.12 6.69 -7.81
CA ARG A 9 -3.03 6.03 -7.07
C ARG A 9 -1.70 6.02 -7.84
N ARG A 10 -1.74 6.07 -9.18
CA ARG A 10 -0.54 6.12 -10.04
C ARG A 10 0.09 7.51 -10.13
N THR A 11 -0.71 8.57 -10.04
CA THR A 11 -0.26 9.96 -10.22
C THR A 11 -0.10 10.71 -8.90
N TRP A 12 -0.74 10.24 -7.84
CA TRP A 12 -0.69 10.85 -6.52
C TRP A 12 0.70 10.75 -5.91
N LYS A 13 1.17 11.88 -5.38
CA LYS A 13 2.44 11.97 -4.66
C LYS A 13 2.17 11.73 -3.17
N PRO A 14 2.86 10.76 -2.54
CA PRO A 14 2.74 10.53 -1.11
C PRO A 14 3.06 11.80 -0.32
N ASP A 15 2.22 12.08 0.67
CA ASP A 15 2.45 13.07 1.70
C ASP A 15 3.10 12.43 2.94
N ILE A 16 3.32 13.23 3.98
CA ILE A 16 3.79 12.72 5.27
C ILE A 16 2.80 11.70 5.87
N GLY A 17 1.50 11.85 5.61
CA GLY A 17 0.44 10.96 6.09
C GLY A 17 0.57 9.53 5.59
N SER A 18 1.05 9.33 4.37
CA SER A 18 1.20 8.02 3.74
C SER A 18 2.59 7.42 3.78
N CYS A 19 3.56 8.18 4.31
CA CYS A 19 4.88 7.64 4.61
C CYS A 19 4.76 6.47 5.60
N PRO A 20 5.66 5.47 5.56
CA PRO A 20 5.61 4.39 6.53
C PRO A 20 6.10 4.86 7.90
N TRP A 21 5.63 4.20 8.96
CA TRP A 21 6.30 4.24 10.24
C TRP A 21 7.51 3.30 10.20
N ILE A 22 8.62 3.77 10.77
CA ILE A 22 9.88 3.04 10.84
C ILE A 22 10.26 2.95 12.31
N THR A 23 10.42 1.73 12.80
CA THR A 23 10.77 1.48 14.19
C THR A 23 12.27 1.65 14.40
N PHE A 24 12.64 2.39 15.43
CA PHE A 24 14.01 2.51 15.91
C PHE A 24 14.06 2.23 17.42
N THR A 25 15.11 1.56 17.87
CA THR A 25 15.36 1.31 19.29
C THR A 25 16.53 2.16 19.73
N ILE A 26 16.30 3.08 20.66
CA ILE A 26 17.28 4.03 21.18
C ILE A 26 17.32 3.85 22.70
N HIS A 27 18.48 3.48 23.24
CA HIS A 27 18.67 3.17 24.67
C HIS A 27 17.65 2.19 25.26
N GLY A 28 17.26 1.18 24.47
CA GLY A 28 16.29 0.15 24.89
C GLY A 28 14.81 0.59 24.81
N LYS A 29 14.52 1.84 24.47
CA LYS A 29 13.15 2.32 24.20
C LYS A 29 12.89 2.34 22.69
N LYS A 30 11.71 1.86 22.29
CA LYS A 30 11.26 1.93 20.90
C LYS A 30 10.57 3.26 20.58
N TYR A 31 10.82 3.73 19.37
CA TYR A 31 10.25 4.93 18.78
C TYR A 31 9.80 4.61 17.36
N LEU A 32 8.71 5.22 16.91
CA LEU A 32 8.30 5.19 15.52
C LEU A 32 8.65 6.52 14.86
N PHE A 33 9.32 6.44 13.73
CA PHE A 33 9.70 7.60 12.93
C PHE A 33 8.96 7.57 11.61
N LYS A 34 8.51 8.74 11.18
CA LYS A 34 7.91 8.94 9.87
C LYS A 34 8.52 10.20 9.30
N SER A 35 9.04 10.11 8.09
CA SER A 35 9.83 11.19 7.49
C SER A 35 9.46 11.40 6.04
N HIS A 36 9.24 12.65 5.66
CA HIS A 36 8.97 13.07 4.29
C HIS A 36 10.04 14.08 3.88
N PHE A 37 10.82 13.73 2.87
CA PHE A 37 11.93 14.53 2.35
C PHE A 37 11.61 14.98 0.92
N LEU A 38 11.57 16.29 0.72
CA LEU A 38 11.47 16.94 -0.59
C LEU A 38 12.84 17.51 -0.98
N THR A 39 12.90 18.23 -2.11
CA THR A 39 14.16 18.81 -2.62
C THR A 39 14.68 19.94 -1.74
N ASP A 40 13.79 20.65 -1.05
CA ASP A 40 14.03 21.89 -0.33
C ASP A 40 13.45 21.90 1.09
N SER A 41 12.82 20.82 1.53
CA SER A 41 12.15 20.75 2.82
C SER A 41 12.10 19.32 3.37
N LEU A 42 11.97 19.23 4.69
CA LEU A 42 11.74 17.97 5.39
C LEU A 42 10.62 18.12 6.41
N THR A 43 9.92 17.03 6.66
CA THR A 43 9.00 16.88 7.79
C THR A 43 9.27 15.54 8.47
N VAL A 44 9.42 15.55 9.79
CA VAL A 44 9.65 14.34 10.59
C VAL A 44 8.63 14.30 11.72
N LEU A 45 7.97 13.16 11.88
CA LEU A 45 7.11 12.81 13.00
C LEU A 45 7.79 11.72 13.80
N ILE A 46 7.77 11.86 15.12
CA ILE A 46 8.35 10.92 16.07
C ILE A 46 7.25 10.55 17.06
N PHE A 47 6.88 9.28 17.10
CA PHE A 47 5.94 8.77 18.11
C PHE A 47 6.73 8.00 19.16
N ASP A 48 6.59 8.41 20.42
CA ASP A 48 7.34 7.85 21.56
C ASP A 48 6.52 6.89 22.43
N GLY A 49 5.36 6.45 21.91
CA GLY A 49 4.39 5.60 22.61
C GLY A 49 3.25 6.39 23.28
N GLN A 50 3.40 7.71 23.44
CA GLN A 50 2.38 8.55 24.09
C GLN A 50 1.99 9.74 23.23
N GLN A 51 2.97 10.41 22.63
CA GLN A 51 2.78 11.66 21.92
C GLN A 51 3.49 11.62 20.58
N VAL A 52 2.97 12.40 19.62
CA VAL A 52 3.66 12.67 18.37
C VAL A 52 4.41 13.99 18.53
N TRP A 53 5.66 13.98 18.10
CA TRP A 53 6.52 15.15 18.02
C TRP A 53 6.78 15.45 16.55
N THR A 54 6.51 16.67 16.12
CA THR A 54 6.68 17.08 14.73
C THR A 54 7.78 18.13 14.60
N GLU A 55 8.60 17.98 13.57
CA GLU A 55 9.44 19.04 13.04
C GLU A 55 9.16 19.21 11.55
N HIS A 56 9.01 20.46 11.14
CA HIS A 56 9.07 20.89 9.75
C HIS A 56 10.27 21.82 9.58
N SER A 57 11.02 21.66 8.50
CA SER A 57 12.13 22.56 8.16
C SER A 57 12.15 22.81 6.65
N ASN A 58 12.21 24.08 6.27
CA ASN A 58 12.42 24.52 4.89
C ASN A 58 13.93 24.64 4.57
N ALA A 59 14.26 25.10 3.37
CA ALA A 59 15.63 25.18 2.90
C ALA A 59 16.51 26.10 3.78
N SER A 60 15.96 27.23 4.21
CA SER A 60 16.66 28.19 5.08
C SER A 60 16.94 27.59 6.45
N ASP A 61 15.97 26.87 7.02
CA ASP A 61 16.16 26.16 8.29
C ASP A 61 17.21 25.06 8.18
N VAL A 62 17.18 24.30 7.09
CA VAL A 62 18.15 23.23 6.84
C VAL A 62 19.55 23.82 6.70
N GLN A 63 19.72 24.90 5.94
CA GLN A 63 21.01 25.55 5.75
C GLN A 63 21.54 26.16 7.05
N ARG A 64 20.66 26.80 7.83
CA ARG A 64 21.01 27.34 9.16
C ARG A 64 21.46 26.23 10.11
N LYS A 65 20.73 25.12 10.19
CA LYS A 65 21.10 23.95 11.01
C LYS A 65 22.40 23.31 10.52
N LEU A 66 22.61 23.22 9.20
CA LEU A 66 23.85 22.68 8.64
C LEU A 66 25.05 23.50 9.10
N LYS A 67 25.01 24.83 8.96
CA LYS A 67 26.10 25.72 9.41
C LYS A 67 26.29 25.70 10.93
N LEU A 68 25.20 25.55 11.69
CA LEU A 68 25.26 25.46 13.15
C LEU A 68 25.95 24.18 13.63
N TYR A 69 25.60 23.02 13.07
CA TYR A 69 26.09 21.73 13.55
C TYR A 69 27.33 21.21 12.79
N ASN A 70 27.55 21.70 11.58
CA ASN A 70 28.62 21.28 10.67
C ASN A 70 29.22 22.52 9.96
N PRO A 71 29.88 23.44 10.68
CA PRO A 71 30.34 24.72 10.12
C PRO A 71 31.31 24.56 8.93
N ASN A 72 32.06 23.46 8.89
CA ASN A 72 33.03 23.14 7.85
C ASN A 72 32.42 22.40 6.64
N VAL A 73 31.12 22.08 6.66
CA VAL A 73 30.45 21.39 5.57
C VAL A 73 29.77 22.41 4.67
N GLU A 74 30.14 22.42 3.39
CA GLU A 74 29.48 23.19 2.34
C GLU A 74 28.83 22.23 1.36
N ALA A 75 27.49 22.15 1.42
CA ALA A 75 26.73 21.25 0.57
C ALA A 75 25.39 21.90 0.18
N PRO A 76 24.88 21.65 -1.04
CA PRO A 76 23.53 22.04 -1.40
C PRO A 76 22.49 21.38 -0.48
N VAL A 77 21.41 22.10 -0.17
CA VAL A 77 20.30 21.61 0.69
C VAL A 77 19.79 20.25 0.23
N SER A 78 19.61 20.05 -1.07
CA SER A 78 19.16 18.79 -1.65
C SER A 78 20.06 17.59 -1.31
N LYS A 79 21.39 17.79 -1.24
CA LYS A 79 22.35 16.74 -0.86
C LYS A 79 22.30 16.42 0.62
N VAL A 80 22.11 17.44 1.46
CA VAL A 80 21.91 17.26 2.90
C VAL A 80 20.63 16.48 3.16
N LEU A 81 19.52 16.88 2.53
CA LEU A 81 18.24 16.18 2.65
C LEU A 81 18.31 14.74 2.13
N GLN A 82 19.04 14.49 1.04
CA GLN A 82 19.29 13.14 0.54
C GLN A 82 20.05 12.29 1.58
N HIS A 83 21.12 12.82 2.18
CA HIS A 83 21.89 12.12 3.21
C HIS A 83 21.05 11.82 4.45
N LEU A 84 20.26 12.80 4.91
CA LEU A 84 19.33 12.61 6.02
C LEU A 84 18.31 11.52 5.69
N LYS A 85 17.72 11.53 4.49
CA LYS A 85 16.78 10.49 4.05
C LYS A 85 17.40 9.08 4.14
N GLU A 86 18.66 8.93 3.77
CA GLU A 86 19.38 7.65 3.86
C GLU A 86 19.64 7.21 5.32
N CYS A 87 19.83 8.15 6.24
CA CYS A 87 19.96 7.85 7.68
C CYS A 87 18.64 7.37 8.30
N PHE A 88 17.49 7.80 7.78
CA PHE A 88 16.16 7.44 8.28
C PHE A 88 15.56 6.18 7.63
N GLN A 89 16.30 5.51 6.74
CA GLN A 89 15.83 4.25 6.15
C GLN A 89 15.76 3.13 7.20
N TYR A 90 14.79 2.22 7.03
CA TYR A 90 14.68 1.02 7.85
C TYR A 90 15.99 0.22 7.84
N ASN A 91 16.45 -0.19 9.02
CA ASN A 91 17.74 -0.89 9.23
C ASN A 91 18.98 -0.11 8.73
N SER A 92 18.90 1.22 8.59
CA SER A 92 20.06 2.02 8.23
C SER A 92 21.11 2.00 9.34
N THR A 93 22.33 1.59 9.00
CA THR A 93 23.51 1.69 9.89
C THR A 93 24.27 3.00 9.69
N LYS A 94 23.79 3.89 8.81
CA LYS A 94 24.47 5.14 8.47
C LYS A 94 24.43 6.17 9.60
N GLY A 95 23.45 6.07 10.50
CA GLY A 95 23.21 7.02 11.56
C GLY A 95 23.09 6.36 12.92
N GLN A 96 23.68 7.00 13.94
CA GLN A 96 23.41 6.74 15.34
C GLN A 96 22.49 7.83 15.88
N PHE A 97 21.43 7.40 16.58
CA PHE A 97 20.42 8.29 17.13
C PHE A 97 20.50 8.34 18.65
N ASP A 98 20.31 9.54 19.20
CA ASP A 98 20.16 9.81 20.62
C ASP A 98 18.93 10.71 20.84
N VAL A 99 18.18 10.46 21.90
CA VAL A 99 16.93 11.21 22.19
C VAL A 99 17.04 11.86 23.56
N GLN A 100 16.72 13.16 23.60
CA GLN A 100 16.72 13.95 24.82
C GLN A 100 15.41 14.73 24.91
N TYR A 101 14.86 14.83 26.12
CA TYR A 101 13.66 15.62 26.40
C TYR A 101 14.06 16.90 27.13
N SER A 102 13.59 18.06 26.67
CA SER A 102 13.89 19.35 27.29
C SER A 102 12.75 20.34 27.03
N ASN A 103 12.19 20.92 28.09
CA ASN A 103 11.21 22.02 28.03
C ASN A 103 10.07 21.77 27.02
N ASP A 104 9.40 20.63 27.14
CA ASP A 104 8.29 20.23 26.25
C ASP A 104 8.68 20.14 24.77
N LYS A 105 9.94 19.76 24.52
CA LYS A 105 10.49 19.44 23.20
C LYS A 105 11.22 18.11 23.24
N LEU A 106 11.14 17.38 22.15
CA LEU A 106 11.96 16.21 21.89
C LEU A 106 13.12 16.60 20.99
N ARG A 107 14.35 16.36 21.44
CA ARG A 107 15.57 16.54 20.65
C ARG A 107 16.09 15.20 20.21
N LEU A 108 16.08 14.94 18.90
CA LEU A 108 16.69 13.75 18.31
C LEU A 108 18.02 14.16 17.68
N GLN A 109 19.11 13.70 18.25
CA GLN A 109 20.45 13.92 17.73
C GLN A 109 20.84 12.74 16.83
N LEU A 110 21.26 13.04 15.61
CA LEU A 110 21.80 12.11 14.63
C LEU A 110 23.30 12.35 14.50
N SER A 111 24.09 11.29 14.62
CA SER A 111 25.52 11.28 14.30
C SER A 111 25.77 10.28 13.18
N SER A 112 26.41 10.71 12.10
CA SER A 112 26.69 9.89 10.91
C SER A 112 28.02 10.34 10.28
N HIS A 113 28.38 9.72 9.15
CA HIS A 113 29.52 10.16 8.34
C HIS A 113 29.05 10.40 6.90
N LEU A 114 29.50 11.51 6.31
CA LEU A 114 29.34 11.76 4.88
C LEU A 114 30.30 10.85 4.08
N THR A 115 30.09 10.79 2.77
CA THR A 115 31.04 10.21 1.83
C THR A 115 32.43 10.82 2.06
N GLY A 116 33.46 9.97 2.17
CA GLY A 116 34.82 10.39 2.50
C GLY A 116 35.13 10.45 4.00
N GLY A 117 34.21 10.00 4.86
CA GLY A 117 34.47 9.83 6.30
C GLY A 117 34.36 11.10 7.13
N VAL A 118 33.83 12.19 6.55
CA VAL A 118 33.62 13.45 7.28
C VAL A 118 32.50 13.26 8.32
N PRO A 119 32.73 13.52 9.62
CA PRO A 119 31.69 13.42 10.62
C PRO A 119 30.55 14.40 10.34
N PHE A 120 29.32 13.93 10.47
CA PHE A 120 28.11 14.71 10.25
C PHE A 120 27.18 14.59 11.44
N LYS A 121 26.80 15.73 12.00
CA LYS A 121 25.86 15.83 13.11
C LYS A 121 24.62 16.56 12.68
N TRP A 122 23.47 16.08 13.11
CA TRP A 122 22.21 16.77 12.92
C TRP A 122 21.37 16.69 14.18
N ARG A 123 20.54 17.70 14.41
CA ARG A 123 19.60 17.69 15.52
C ARG A 123 18.22 18.08 15.03
N PHE A 124 17.27 17.19 15.27
CA PHE A 124 15.86 17.47 15.18
C PHE A 124 15.37 17.99 16.53
N GLU A 125 14.50 18.98 16.50
CA GLU A 125 13.87 19.64 17.63
C GLU A 125 12.36 19.59 17.40
N GLY A 126 11.79 18.42 17.72
CA GLY A 126 10.36 18.18 17.62
C GLY A 126 9.61 18.93 18.71
N SER A 127 8.55 19.62 18.30
CA SER A 127 7.56 20.19 19.21
C SER A 127 6.41 19.22 19.35
N LYS A 128 5.74 19.22 20.50
CA LYS A 128 4.55 18.41 20.72
C LYS A 128 3.49 18.76 19.67
N SER A 129 3.00 17.73 18.97
CA SER A 129 1.98 17.89 17.93
C SER A 129 0.58 18.00 18.52
N SER A 130 -0.38 18.45 17.71
CA SER A 130 -1.79 18.48 18.12
C SER A 130 -2.33 17.08 18.38
N GLU A 131 -3.36 16.99 19.23
CA GLU A 131 -4.10 15.73 19.45
C GLU A 131 -4.72 15.21 18.15
N GLU A 132 -5.13 16.12 17.25
CA GLU A 132 -5.57 15.79 15.90
C GLU A 132 -4.49 15.04 15.12
N THR A 133 -3.23 15.48 15.17
CA THR A 133 -2.12 14.78 14.51
C THR A 133 -1.94 13.36 15.06
N LEU A 134 -2.00 13.19 16.39
CA LEU A 134 -1.94 11.85 17.01
C LEU A 134 -3.12 10.97 16.56
N SER A 135 -4.32 11.55 16.50
CA SER A 135 -5.53 10.87 16.04
C SER A 135 -5.40 10.42 14.58
N GLU A 136 -5.04 11.33 13.68
CA GLU A 136 -4.96 11.08 12.24
C GLU A 136 -3.80 10.15 11.85
N GLN A 137 -2.66 10.24 12.54
CA GLN A 137 -1.46 9.50 12.15
C GLN A 137 -1.33 8.16 12.85
N VAL A 138 -1.95 7.97 14.01
CA VAL A 138 -1.80 6.77 14.85
C VAL A 138 -3.15 6.15 15.19
N THR A 139 -4.02 6.86 15.90
CA THR A 139 -5.23 6.27 16.50
C THR A 139 -6.24 5.78 15.46
N VAL A 140 -6.68 6.67 14.55
CA VAL A 140 -7.67 6.34 13.52
C VAL A 140 -7.14 5.26 12.57
N PRO A 141 -5.90 5.31 12.06
CA PRO A 141 -5.36 4.24 11.23
C PRO A 141 -5.31 2.89 11.96
N LEU A 142 -4.93 2.85 13.24
CA LEU A 142 -4.92 1.61 14.02
C LEU A 142 -6.34 1.02 14.20
N LEU A 143 -7.35 1.85 14.46
CA LEU A 143 -8.75 1.40 14.53
C LEU A 143 -9.23 0.82 13.19
N CYS A 144 -8.85 1.46 12.08
CA CYS A 144 -9.11 0.94 10.74
C CYS A 144 -8.38 -0.40 10.50
N MET A 145 -7.12 -0.52 10.92
CA MET A 145 -6.35 -1.77 10.81
C MET A 145 -7.03 -2.90 11.57
N VAL A 146 -7.42 -2.68 12.82
CA VAL A 146 -8.13 -3.68 13.64
C VAL A 146 -9.43 -4.09 12.96
N THR A 147 -10.21 -3.14 12.47
CA THR A 147 -11.49 -3.41 11.81
C THR A 147 -11.32 -4.23 10.53
N GLU A 148 -10.30 -3.91 9.71
CA GLU A 148 -9.96 -4.65 8.50
C GLU A 148 -9.44 -6.05 8.81
N LEU A 149 -8.59 -6.22 9.83
CA LEU A 149 -8.10 -7.53 10.25
C LEU A 149 -9.23 -8.44 10.74
N LEU A 150 -10.19 -7.91 11.49
CA LEU A 150 -11.40 -8.66 11.90
C LEU A 150 -12.27 -9.05 10.70
N GLN A 151 -12.36 -8.21 9.67
CA GLN A 151 -13.08 -8.56 8.44
C GLN A 151 -12.37 -9.67 7.66
N ARG A 152 -11.03 -9.61 7.56
CA ARG A 152 -10.22 -10.67 6.95
C ARG A 152 -10.37 -11.99 7.69
N GLU A 153 -10.32 -11.98 9.02
CA GLU A 153 -10.59 -13.18 9.83
C GLU A 153 -11.96 -13.79 9.51
N LYS A 154 -13.02 -12.98 9.52
CA LYS A 154 -14.39 -13.44 9.18
C LYS A 154 -14.47 -14.04 7.77
N ALA A 155 -13.83 -13.41 6.79
CA ALA A 155 -13.79 -13.90 5.42
C ALA A 155 -13.07 -15.25 5.32
N LEU A 156 -11.91 -15.39 5.99
CA LEU A 156 -11.15 -16.64 6.04
C LEU A 156 -11.92 -17.76 6.75
N VAL A 157 -12.58 -17.46 7.87
CA VAL A 157 -13.45 -18.42 8.59
C VAL A 157 -14.58 -18.92 7.69
N THR A 158 -15.19 -18.02 6.91
CA THR A 158 -16.25 -18.39 5.96
C THR A 158 -15.70 -19.27 4.85
N LEU A 159 -14.53 -18.96 4.32
CA LEU A 159 -13.86 -19.76 3.29
C LEU A 159 -13.51 -21.16 3.80
N LEU A 160 -12.99 -21.28 5.03
CA LEU A 160 -12.68 -22.57 5.66
C LEU A 160 -13.94 -23.44 5.82
N LYS A 161 -15.05 -22.86 6.28
CA LYS A 161 -16.33 -23.60 6.37
C LYS A 161 -16.82 -24.09 5.00
N ARG A 162 -16.65 -23.29 3.95
CA ARG A 162 -16.98 -23.72 2.58
C ARG A 162 -16.09 -24.87 2.11
N LYS A 163 -14.82 -24.86 2.48
CA LYS A 163 -13.88 -25.94 2.18
C LYS A 163 -14.18 -27.22 2.97
N ASP A 164 -14.61 -27.11 4.22
CA ASP A 164 -15.08 -28.26 5.00
C ASP A 164 -16.31 -28.90 4.35
N ALA A 165 -17.28 -28.10 3.89
CA ALA A 165 -18.46 -28.60 3.17
C ALA A 165 -18.08 -29.29 1.84
N GLU A 166 -17.12 -28.74 1.09
CA GLU A 166 -16.57 -29.36 -0.12
C GLU A 166 -15.90 -30.70 0.19
N ILE A 167 -15.14 -30.80 1.28
CA ILE A 167 -14.50 -32.05 1.72
C ILE A 167 -15.54 -33.09 2.15
N GLU A 168 -16.59 -32.66 2.85
CA GLU A 168 -17.68 -33.54 3.28
C GLU A 168 -18.45 -34.11 2.08
N ASP A 169 -18.78 -33.28 1.09
CA ASP A 169 -19.43 -33.71 -0.15
C ASP A 169 -18.57 -34.74 -0.92
N MET A 170 -17.27 -34.48 -1.05
CA MET A 170 -16.34 -35.43 -1.68
C MET A 170 -16.30 -36.77 -0.92
N LYS A 171 -16.26 -36.74 0.42
CA LYS A 171 -16.29 -37.94 1.25
C LYS A 171 -17.61 -38.71 1.10
N ALA A 172 -18.74 -38.00 1.05
CA ALA A 172 -20.06 -38.58 0.82
C ALA A 172 -20.16 -39.24 -0.57
N GLY A 173 -19.52 -38.64 -1.58
CA GLY A 173 -19.35 -39.21 -2.93
C GLY A 173 -18.38 -40.41 -3.01
N GLY A 174 -17.82 -40.86 -1.88
CA GLY A 174 -16.93 -42.02 -1.79
C GLY A 174 -15.46 -41.72 -2.05
N ALA A 175 -15.08 -40.45 -2.23
CA ALA A 175 -13.67 -40.08 -2.38
C ALA A 175 -12.90 -40.35 -1.08
N LYS A 176 -11.70 -40.91 -1.21
CA LYS A 176 -10.79 -41.19 -0.08
C LYS A 176 -9.47 -40.47 -0.29
N VAL A 177 -8.94 -39.89 0.78
CA VAL A 177 -7.63 -39.24 0.76
C VAL A 177 -6.56 -40.31 0.56
N SER A 178 -5.71 -40.16 -0.47
CA SER A 178 -4.64 -41.11 -0.78
C SER A 178 -3.56 -41.18 0.32
N ARG A 179 -3.41 -40.10 1.09
CA ARG A 179 -2.46 -40.00 2.21
C ARG A 179 -3.17 -39.51 3.46
N LYS A 180 -3.32 -40.39 4.45
CA LYS A 180 -4.11 -40.12 5.67
C LYS A 180 -3.66 -38.86 6.44
N TYR A 181 -2.37 -38.52 6.43
CA TYR A 181 -1.86 -37.33 7.15
C TYR A 181 -2.31 -35.99 6.53
N LEU A 182 -2.87 -36.00 5.31
CA LEU A 182 -3.45 -34.81 4.67
C LEU A 182 -4.91 -34.59 5.07
N GLU A 183 -5.53 -35.56 5.74
CA GLU A 183 -6.91 -35.44 6.19
C GLU A 183 -6.98 -34.44 7.35
N THR A 184 -7.76 -33.38 7.16
CA THR A 184 -8.01 -32.35 8.18
C THR A 184 -9.29 -32.64 8.94
N THR A 185 -9.34 -32.24 10.21
CA THR A 185 -10.59 -32.18 10.98
C THR A 185 -11.39 -30.94 10.58
N PRO A 186 -12.73 -30.97 10.66
CA PRO A 186 -13.55 -29.78 10.42
C PRO A 186 -13.12 -28.59 11.28
N PHE A 187 -13.11 -27.41 10.69
CA PHE A 187 -12.61 -26.21 11.35
C PHE A 187 -13.54 -25.76 12.50
N ASN A 188 -13.02 -25.79 13.74
CA ASN A 188 -13.70 -25.26 14.91
C ASN A 188 -13.25 -23.83 15.22
N HIS A 189 -14.03 -22.84 14.76
CA HIS A 189 -13.73 -21.43 14.97
C HIS A 189 -13.59 -21.03 16.45
N LYS A 190 -14.49 -21.50 17.33
CA LYS A 190 -14.45 -21.13 18.76
C LYS A 190 -13.22 -21.72 19.45
N GLY A 191 -12.91 -22.98 19.17
CA GLY A 191 -11.72 -23.64 19.70
C GLY A 191 -10.44 -22.95 19.24
N PHE A 192 -10.36 -22.59 17.96
CA PHE A 192 -9.23 -21.84 17.41
C PHE A 192 -9.03 -20.50 18.12
N GLN A 193 -10.10 -19.70 18.31
CA GLN A 193 -9.99 -18.41 19.00
C GLN A 193 -9.49 -18.56 20.45
N GLN A 194 -10.01 -19.55 21.18
CA GLN A 194 -9.57 -19.84 22.54
C GLN A 194 -8.09 -20.24 22.59
N GLU A 195 -7.66 -21.13 21.69
CA GLU A 195 -6.26 -21.54 21.58
C GLU A 195 -5.35 -20.33 21.27
N ARG A 196 -5.77 -19.43 20.38
CA ARG A 196 -5.00 -18.24 20.03
C ARG A 196 -4.81 -17.31 21.23
N VAL A 197 -5.84 -17.05 22.02
CA VAL A 197 -5.74 -16.21 23.23
C VAL A 197 -4.84 -16.84 24.30
N LEU A 198 -4.88 -18.17 24.43
CA LEU A 198 -4.05 -18.90 25.40
C LEU A 198 -2.61 -19.13 24.90
N SER A 199 -2.34 -18.86 23.62
CA SER A 199 -1.04 -19.12 23.02
C SER A 199 0.08 -18.26 23.62
N LYS A 200 1.28 -18.83 23.71
CA LYS A 200 2.48 -18.11 24.11
C LYS A 200 2.75 -16.89 23.22
N ALA A 201 2.47 -17.01 21.92
CA ALA A 201 2.64 -15.93 20.96
C ALA A 201 1.75 -14.71 21.29
N PHE A 202 0.52 -14.93 21.75
CA PHE A 202 -0.35 -13.84 22.19
C PHE A 202 0.20 -13.15 23.45
N GLN A 203 0.65 -13.93 24.43
CA GLN A 203 1.27 -13.39 25.64
C GLN A 203 2.53 -12.56 25.34
N GLU A 204 3.40 -13.08 24.47
CA GLU A 204 4.61 -12.37 24.03
C GLU A 204 4.27 -11.06 23.31
N ASN A 205 3.21 -11.03 22.50
CA ASN A 205 2.78 -9.81 21.80
C ASN A 205 2.22 -8.75 22.77
N VAL A 206 1.41 -9.17 23.75
CA VAL A 206 0.88 -8.29 24.80
C VAL A 206 2.01 -7.73 25.68
N ALA A 207 2.97 -8.57 26.06
CA ALA A 207 4.14 -8.16 26.85
C ALA A 207 5.02 -7.15 26.12
N LYS A 208 5.06 -7.22 24.79
CA LYS A 208 5.74 -6.25 23.92
C LYS A 208 4.86 -5.07 23.53
N HIS A 209 3.70 -4.87 24.15
CA HIS A 209 2.80 -3.73 23.87
C HIS A 209 2.49 -3.48 22.39
N GLY A 210 2.47 -4.55 21.57
CA GLY A 210 2.24 -4.42 20.12
C GLY A 210 3.33 -3.65 19.37
N GLU A 211 4.55 -3.59 19.88
CA GLU A 211 5.69 -2.89 19.26
C GLU A 211 5.95 -3.27 17.78
N ASN A 212 5.53 -4.48 17.39
CA ASN A 212 5.72 -5.00 16.03
C ASN A 212 4.53 -4.69 15.12
N CYS A 213 3.54 -3.91 15.56
CA CYS A 213 2.33 -3.59 14.79
C CYS A 213 2.64 -2.86 13.47
N PHE A 214 3.74 -2.10 13.44
CA PHE A 214 4.22 -1.36 12.27
C PHE A 214 5.39 -2.05 11.56
N GLU A 215 5.54 -3.37 11.73
CA GLU A 215 6.48 -4.19 10.99
C GLU A 215 5.76 -4.92 9.84
N ASP A 216 6.49 -5.20 8.75
CA ASP A 216 6.08 -6.04 7.61
C ASP A 216 4.64 -5.81 7.09
N GLU A 217 3.74 -6.78 7.32
CA GLU A 217 2.35 -6.77 6.85
C GLU A 217 1.52 -5.69 7.52
N GLY A 218 1.80 -5.38 8.80
CA GLY A 218 1.12 -4.32 9.53
C GLY A 218 1.42 -2.95 8.92
N GLN A 219 2.68 -2.72 8.54
CA GLN A 219 3.08 -1.49 7.85
C GLN A 219 2.48 -1.37 6.45
N SER A 220 2.36 -2.50 5.75
CA SER A 220 1.71 -2.56 4.44
C SER A 220 0.22 -2.23 4.53
N LEU A 221 -0.48 -2.79 5.52
CA LEU A 221 -1.88 -2.49 5.79
C LEU A 221 -2.09 -1.03 6.18
N TYR A 222 -1.25 -0.51 7.09
CA TYR A 222 -1.27 0.90 7.47
C TYR A 222 -1.16 1.80 6.24
N LYS A 223 -0.19 1.53 5.36
CA LYS A 223 0.02 2.31 4.14
C LYS A 223 -1.22 2.30 3.24
N GLU A 224 -1.84 1.15 3.04
CA GLU A 224 -3.06 1.05 2.23
C GLU A 224 -4.24 1.83 2.82
N ILE A 225 -4.37 1.83 4.15
CA ILE A 225 -5.37 2.63 4.86
C ILE A 225 -5.09 4.12 4.66
N MET A 226 -3.84 4.57 4.81
CA MET A 226 -3.49 5.97 4.63
C MET A 226 -3.71 6.45 3.19
N ILE A 227 -3.33 5.65 2.19
CA ILE A 227 -3.58 5.94 0.77
C ILE A 227 -5.09 6.04 0.51
N THR A 228 -5.87 5.12 1.07
CA THR A 228 -7.33 5.11 0.89
C THR A 228 -7.98 6.30 1.60
N SER A 229 -7.50 6.66 2.78
CA SER A 229 -7.95 7.87 3.49
C SER A 229 -7.66 9.13 2.68
N ALA A 230 -6.46 9.24 2.07
CA ALA A 230 -6.11 10.37 1.22
C ALA A 230 -7.00 10.44 -0.04
N TRP A 231 -7.33 9.29 -0.64
CA TRP A 231 -8.27 9.20 -1.74
C TRP A 231 -9.67 9.70 -1.36
N LEU A 232 -10.16 9.32 -0.18
CA LEU A 232 -11.49 9.70 0.32
C LEU A 232 -11.56 11.18 0.72
N LYS A 233 -10.46 11.75 1.21
CA LYS A 233 -10.35 13.18 1.55
C LYS A 233 -9.99 14.07 0.36
N ARG A 234 -9.82 13.51 -0.85
CA ARG A 234 -9.41 14.30 -2.02
C ARG A 234 -10.49 15.34 -2.36
N PRO A 235 -10.11 16.58 -2.75
CA PRO A 235 -11.05 17.51 -3.33
C PRO A 235 -11.70 16.88 -4.56
N LEU A 236 -13.03 16.82 -4.58
CA LEU A 236 -13.76 16.46 -5.79
C LEU A 236 -13.77 17.69 -6.71
N PRO A 237 -13.64 17.53 -8.03
CA PRO A 237 -13.86 18.64 -8.95
C PRO A 237 -15.29 19.16 -8.72
N GLU A 238 -15.41 20.42 -8.31
CA GLU A 238 -16.70 21.09 -8.26
C GLU A 238 -17.32 21.02 -9.65
N ASN A 239 -18.48 20.38 -9.76
CA ASN A 239 -19.35 20.60 -10.90
C ASN A 239 -19.66 22.10 -10.94
N GLU A 240 -19.46 22.75 -12.09
CA GLU A 240 -19.94 24.10 -12.42
C GLU A 240 -21.48 24.16 -12.45
N ALA A 241 -22.14 23.76 -11.36
CA ALA A 241 -23.60 23.62 -11.25
C ALA A 241 -24.13 24.23 -9.94
N ALA A 242 -23.52 25.33 -9.49
CA ALA A 242 -24.00 26.12 -8.34
C ALA A 242 -23.94 27.63 -8.61
N LEU A 243 -24.23 28.05 -9.85
CA LEU A 243 -24.53 29.43 -10.21
C LEU A 243 -25.91 29.53 -10.86
N GLU A 244 -26.90 28.90 -10.23
CA GLU A 244 -28.30 29.30 -10.42
C GLU A 244 -28.95 29.42 -9.05
N GLY A 245 -29.37 30.65 -8.72
CA GLY A 245 -30.37 30.88 -7.70
C GLY A 245 -29.95 31.69 -6.48
N ILE A 246 -29.50 32.94 -6.67
CA ILE A 246 -29.88 34.04 -5.76
C ILE A 246 -29.96 35.35 -6.57
N ALA A 247 -31.16 35.73 -6.97
CA ALA A 247 -31.50 37.14 -7.22
C ALA A 247 -33.02 37.28 -7.03
N ASP A 248 -33.43 37.51 -5.79
CA ASP A 248 -34.78 37.94 -5.46
C ASP A 248 -34.81 39.48 -5.45
N THR A 249 -35.70 39.99 -6.30
CA THR A 249 -36.42 41.28 -6.27
C THR A 249 -35.69 42.60 -6.00
N GLN A 250 -35.74 43.51 -6.99
CA GLN A 250 -36.43 44.82 -6.90
C GLN A 250 -36.68 45.40 -8.32
N PRO A 251 -37.79 46.13 -8.55
CA PRO A 251 -38.26 46.54 -9.89
C PRO A 251 -37.97 48.03 -10.19
N VAL A 252 -37.74 48.37 -11.46
CA VAL A 252 -38.10 49.69 -12.02
C VAL A 252 -38.16 49.64 -13.54
N ASP A 253 -39.22 50.27 -14.05
CA ASP A 253 -39.59 50.52 -15.45
C ASP A 253 -38.52 51.28 -16.26
N ASP A 254 -38.38 51.02 -17.56
CA ASP A 254 -38.86 51.92 -18.62
C ASP A 254 -38.47 51.48 -20.05
N VAL A 255 -39.21 52.03 -21.00
CA VAL A 255 -39.45 51.63 -22.39
C VAL A 255 -38.34 52.01 -23.39
N ASN A 256 -38.08 51.13 -24.37
CA ASN A 256 -38.13 51.32 -25.85
C ASN A 256 -36.94 50.70 -26.63
N PRO A 257 -37.18 50.16 -27.84
CA PRO A 257 -36.24 49.39 -28.65
C PRO A 257 -35.58 50.22 -29.75
N ASN A 258 -34.38 49.86 -30.19
CA ASN A 258 -34.11 49.74 -31.63
C ASN A 258 -32.81 48.97 -31.94
N GLU A 259 -32.95 48.10 -32.93
CA GLU A 259 -32.00 47.65 -33.97
C GLU A 259 -30.48 47.92 -33.81
N GLN A 260 -29.64 46.90 -34.04
CA GLN A 260 -29.00 46.67 -35.35
C GLN A 260 -28.02 45.48 -35.35
N GLN A 261 -28.27 44.58 -36.30
CA GLN A 261 -27.31 43.93 -37.21
C GLN A 261 -26.36 42.81 -36.71
N SER A 262 -26.76 41.58 -37.07
CA SER A 262 -25.95 40.41 -37.45
C SER A 262 -24.99 40.71 -38.66
N PRO A 263 -24.23 39.77 -39.27
CA PRO A 263 -24.12 38.32 -39.02
C PRO A 263 -22.71 37.66 -39.25
N SER A 264 -22.69 36.33 -39.06
CA SER A 264 -21.89 35.34 -39.83
C SER A 264 -20.40 35.25 -39.45
N TRP A 265 -19.79 34.09 -39.22
CA TRP A 265 -19.79 32.91 -40.09
C TRP A 265 -19.94 31.60 -39.31
N ALA A 266 -21.05 30.92 -39.58
CA ALA A 266 -21.20 29.49 -39.44
C ALA A 266 -20.38 28.77 -40.52
N ASN A 267 -20.04 27.50 -40.22
CA ASN A 267 -19.71 26.37 -41.10
C ASN A 267 -18.35 25.74 -40.73
N LYS A 268 -18.21 24.44 -40.50
CA LYS A 268 -19.04 23.29 -40.87
C LYS A 268 -18.67 22.09 -40.00
N VAL A 269 -19.68 21.36 -39.56
CA VAL A 269 -19.61 19.91 -39.33
C VAL A 269 -20.16 19.24 -40.59
N PRO A 270 -19.59 18.13 -41.07
CA PRO A 270 -20.28 17.22 -41.99
C PRO A 270 -20.68 15.89 -41.34
N PRO A 271 -21.62 15.15 -41.96
CA PRO A 271 -22.75 14.55 -41.26
C PRO A 271 -22.82 13.03 -41.45
N SER A 272 -23.25 12.27 -40.44
CA SER A 272 -23.82 10.91 -40.62
C SER A 272 -24.40 10.33 -39.31
N LEU A 273 -25.25 11.04 -38.56
CA LEU A 273 -26.06 10.42 -37.48
C LEU A 273 -27.36 11.19 -37.26
N LEU A 274 -28.27 11.16 -38.23
CA LEU A 274 -29.69 11.41 -38.00
C LEU A 274 -30.54 10.52 -38.91
N THR A 275 -31.16 9.51 -38.32
CA THR A 275 -32.57 9.09 -38.45
C THR A 275 -32.75 7.85 -37.57
N ALA A 276 -33.50 7.86 -36.46
CA ALA A 276 -34.92 8.12 -36.23
C ALA A 276 -35.88 7.03 -36.76
N ASN A 277 -36.22 6.13 -35.82
CA ASN A 277 -37.57 5.78 -35.33
C ASN A 277 -38.53 4.82 -36.10
N ALA A 278 -39.25 4.05 -35.27
CA ALA A 278 -40.63 3.52 -35.38
C ALA A 278 -40.94 2.07 -35.85
N ASN A 279 -41.36 1.27 -34.86
CA ASN A 279 -42.56 0.41 -34.73
C ASN A 279 -42.90 -0.83 -35.60
N SER A 280 -43.12 -1.93 -34.85
CA SER A 280 -44.27 -2.88 -34.84
C SER A 280 -44.20 -4.26 -35.56
N ALA A 281 -44.42 -5.28 -34.72
CA ALA A 281 -45.19 -6.54 -34.86
C ALA A 281 -44.96 -7.54 -36.01
N GLY A 282 -44.75 -8.81 -35.60
CA GLY A 282 -45.40 -9.98 -36.24
C GLY A 282 -44.52 -11.07 -36.87
N SER A 283 -44.67 -12.28 -36.35
CA SER A 283 -44.51 -13.60 -37.01
C SER A 283 -43.12 -14.24 -37.18
N SER A 284 -42.96 -15.40 -36.53
CA SER A 284 -42.05 -16.49 -36.93
C SER A 284 -42.55 -17.18 -38.22
N PRO A 285 -41.71 -17.92 -38.98
CA PRO A 285 -41.45 -19.33 -38.61
C PRO A 285 -40.05 -19.91 -38.97
N ALA A 286 -39.69 -20.95 -38.21
CA ALA A 286 -38.97 -22.18 -38.58
C ALA A 286 -37.72 -22.16 -39.48
N GLY A 287 -36.61 -22.66 -38.88
CA GLY A 287 -35.73 -23.66 -39.51
C GLY A 287 -34.37 -23.18 -40.05
N SER A 288 -33.27 -23.48 -39.33
CA SER A 288 -32.22 -24.37 -39.84
C SER A 288 -30.97 -24.46 -38.94
N ARG A 289 -30.59 -25.71 -38.68
CA ARG A 289 -29.24 -26.30 -38.73
C ARG A 289 -28.09 -25.62 -37.97
N HIS A 290 -27.66 -26.33 -36.94
CA HIS A 290 -26.32 -26.31 -36.36
C HIS A 290 -25.19 -26.26 -37.40
N SER A 291 -24.28 -25.30 -37.27
CA SER A 291 -22.87 -25.47 -37.62
C SER A 291 -22.01 -24.66 -36.66
N SER A 292 -21.06 -25.32 -36.00
CA SER A 292 -20.11 -24.73 -35.07
C SER A 292 -19.03 -23.93 -35.82
N PRO A 293 -18.63 -22.73 -35.36
CA PRO A 293 -17.48 -22.05 -35.93
C PRO A 293 -16.16 -22.65 -35.45
N ARG A 294 -15.32 -23.00 -36.42
CA ARG A 294 -13.93 -23.45 -36.30
C ARG A 294 -13.09 -22.35 -35.61
N LYS A 295 -12.49 -22.68 -34.46
CA LYS A 295 -11.60 -21.79 -33.70
C LYS A 295 -10.28 -21.62 -34.46
N VAL A 296 -10.05 -20.42 -35.00
CA VAL A 296 -8.74 -19.99 -35.53
C VAL A 296 -7.84 -19.65 -34.33
N LEU A 297 -6.67 -20.29 -34.25
CA LEU A 297 -5.69 -20.09 -33.19
C LEU A 297 -4.95 -18.75 -33.40
N SER A 298 -4.94 -17.91 -32.36
CA SER A 298 -4.18 -16.65 -32.32
C SER A 298 -2.68 -16.92 -32.14
N PRO A 299 -1.78 -16.15 -32.79
CA PRO A 299 -0.33 -16.39 -32.82
C PRO A 299 0.36 -16.48 -31.44
N GLY A 300 -0.14 -15.77 -30.43
CA GLY A 300 0.47 -15.76 -29.08
C GLY A 300 0.36 -17.07 -28.29
N LYS A 301 -0.53 -18.00 -28.66
CA LYS A 301 -0.67 -19.28 -27.94
C LYS A 301 0.35 -20.34 -28.32
N LEU A 302 1.00 -20.20 -29.48
CA LEU A 302 2.04 -21.13 -29.93
C LEU A 302 3.37 -20.83 -29.22
N GLU A 303 3.71 -19.56 -29.05
CA GLU A 303 4.91 -19.12 -28.32
C GLU A 303 4.84 -19.48 -26.82
N GLU A 304 3.66 -19.37 -26.20
CA GLU A 304 3.44 -19.83 -24.82
C GLU A 304 3.55 -21.35 -24.67
N GLN A 305 3.10 -22.13 -25.67
CA GLN A 305 3.29 -23.59 -25.64
C GLN A 305 4.74 -24.01 -25.85
N GLU A 306 5.47 -23.32 -26.71
CA GLU A 306 6.87 -23.63 -27.03
C GLU A 306 7.80 -23.27 -25.86
N THR A 307 7.52 -22.16 -25.15
CA THR A 307 8.22 -21.79 -23.91
C THR A 307 7.92 -22.74 -22.75
N GLU A 308 6.67 -23.20 -22.61
CA GLU A 308 6.27 -24.18 -21.60
C GLU A 308 6.92 -25.57 -21.86
N LEU A 309 7.05 -25.96 -23.13
CA LEU A 309 7.70 -27.22 -23.54
C LEU A 309 9.20 -27.19 -23.25
N MET A 310 9.90 -26.11 -23.60
CA MET A 310 11.31 -25.92 -23.23
C MET A 310 11.54 -25.94 -21.72
N ARG A 311 10.60 -25.39 -20.93
CA ARG A 311 10.67 -25.42 -19.47
C ARG A 311 10.55 -26.84 -18.90
N ARG A 312 9.73 -27.69 -19.53
CA ARG A 312 9.58 -29.11 -19.12
C ARG A 312 10.82 -29.92 -19.43
N GLU A 313 11.40 -29.78 -20.62
CA GLU A 313 12.63 -30.50 -20.98
C GLU A 313 13.81 -30.11 -20.09
N ALA A 314 13.92 -28.82 -19.71
CA ALA A 314 14.94 -28.35 -18.78
C ALA A 314 14.79 -28.94 -17.36
N LEU A 315 13.55 -29.17 -16.90
CA LEU A 315 13.28 -29.78 -15.60
C LEU A 315 13.58 -31.29 -15.60
N GLU A 316 13.24 -31.98 -16.68
CA GLU A 316 13.51 -33.41 -16.84
C GLU A 316 15.02 -33.69 -16.87
N ARG A 317 15.78 -32.87 -17.60
CA ARG A 317 17.24 -32.95 -17.63
C ARG A 317 17.89 -32.73 -16.24
N LYS A 318 17.35 -31.80 -15.44
CA LYS A 318 17.82 -31.57 -14.06
C LYS A 318 17.54 -32.75 -13.14
N LEU A 319 16.37 -33.37 -13.27
CA LEU A 319 16.00 -34.55 -12.49
C LEU A 319 16.91 -35.74 -12.79
N ASP A 320 17.30 -35.92 -14.05
CA ASP A 320 18.21 -37.00 -14.45
C ASP A 320 19.66 -36.74 -14.01
N GLU A 321 20.14 -35.51 -14.08
CA GLU A 321 21.44 -35.13 -13.50
C GLU A 321 21.50 -35.34 -11.99
N GLU A 322 20.40 -35.06 -11.28
CA GLU A 322 20.33 -35.25 -9.83
C GLU A 322 20.28 -36.74 -9.46
N LYS A 323 19.55 -37.56 -10.21
CA LYS A 323 19.56 -39.03 -10.05
C LYS A 323 20.95 -39.61 -10.29
N GLN A 324 21.67 -39.15 -11.31
CA GLN A 324 23.04 -39.60 -11.56
C GLN A 324 24.00 -39.21 -10.43
N LYS A 325 23.86 -37.99 -9.88
CA LYS A 325 24.64 -37.54 -8.71
C LYS A 325 24.33 -38.34 -7.44
N GLN A 326 23.10 -38.83 -7.27
CA GLN A 326 22.74 -39.67 -6.13
C GLN A 326 23.27 -41.11 -6.28
N GLN A 327 23.30 -41.66 -7.49
CA GLN A 327 23.87 -42.99 -7.74
C GLN A 327 25.41 -43.02 -7.59
N ASN A 328 26.10 -41.92 -7.89
CA ASN A 328 27.56 -41.83 -7.81
C ASN A 328 28.12 -41.47 -6.43
N LYS A 329 27.30 -41.41 -5.35
CA LYS A 329 27.82 -41.16 -3.99
C LYS A 329 28.48 -42.42 -3.41
N PRO A 330 29.80 -42.41 -3.09
CA PRO A 330 30.47 -43.57 -2.53
C PRO A 330 29.98 -43.88 -1.10
N LYS A 331 29.59 -45.14 -0.86
CA LYS A 331 29.16 -45.63 0.46
C LYS A 331 30.32 -45.54 1.45
N LYS A 332 30.25 -44.60 2.40
CA LYS A 332 31.23 -44.49 3.51
C LYS A 332 31.21 -45.78 4.35
N LYS A 333 32.36 -46.48 4.38
CA LYS A 333 32.61 -47.63 5.25
C LYS A 333 32.46 -47.22 6.73
N LYS A 334 31.57 -47.87 7.47
CA LYS A 334 31.46 -47.77 8.93
C LYS A 334 32.74 -48.35 9.56
N LYS A 335 33.54 -47.51 10.22
CA LYS A 335 34.56 -47.97 11.19
C LYS A 335 33.81 -48.52 12.41
N LYS A 336 34.05 -49.79 12.75
CA LYS A 336 33.67 -50.37 14.04
C LYS A 336 34.68 -49.90 15.08
N LEU A 337 34.18 -49.32 16.18
CA LEU A 337 34.91 -49.16 17.43
C LEU A 337 34.99 -50.55 18.10
N PHE A 338 36.20 -50.98 18.44
CA PHE A 338 36.51 -51.82 19.60
C PHE A 338 37.81 -51.31 20.19
#